data_AF-A0A6N6KUM6-F1
#
_entry.id   AF-A0A6N6KUM6-F1
#
_cell.length_a   1.000
_cell.length_b   1.000
_cell.length_c   1.000
_cell.angle_alpha   90.00
_cell.angle_beta   90.00
_cell.angle_gamma   90.00
#
_symmetry.space_group_name_H-M   'P 1'
#
loop_
_entity.id
_entity.type
_entity.pdbx_description
1 polymer ?
#
loop_
_entity_poly.entity_id
_entity_poly.type
_entity_poly.pdbx_seq_one_letter_code
_entity_poly.pdbx_strand_id
1 'polypeptide(L)' 'MGRIQEIGRFVAQSDSGQEYTIVQYQEFIDAGARDDPNAEVPGLKSMKTTTGLHVNYIDSDTFKIVPTGEVVRRVG' A
#
# COMPACT_ATOMS: atom_id res chain seq x y z
N MET A 1 -18.45 2.24 7.63
CA MET A 1 -17.26 1.50 7.18
C MET A 1 -16.46 2.43 6.30
N GLY A 2 -15.16 2.60 6.55
CA GLY A 2 -14.32 3.45 5.71
C GLY A 2 -14.19 2.90 4.29
N ARG A 3 -13.95 3.78 3.30
CA ARG A 3 -13.65 3.34 1.92
C ARG A 3 -12.16 3.05 1.79
N ILE A 4 -11.80 2.01 1.05
CA ILE A 4 -10.41 1.72 0.69
C ILE A 4 -10.19 2.16 -0.76
N GLN A 5 -9.20 3.00 -1.01
CA GLN A 5 -8.85 3.48 -2.34
C GLN A 5 -7.39 3.18 -2.66
N GLU A 6 -7.11 2.78 -3.91
CA GLU A 6 -5.75 2.77 -4.44
C GLU A 6 -5.22 4.22 -4.54
N ILE A 7 -4.05 4.46 -3.95
CA ILE A 7 -3.37 5.77 -3.95
C ILE A 7 -2.05 5.76 -4.73
N GLY A 8 -1.59 4.59 -5.17
CA GLY A 8 -0.35 4.46 -5.93
C GLY A 8 -0.05 3.04 -6.36
N ARG A 9 0.78 2.92 -7.39
CA ARG A 9 1.33 1.65 -7.89
C ARG A 9 2.75 1.85 -8.40
N PHE A 10 3.61 0.86 -8.19
CA PHE A 10 4.99 0.88 -8.69
C PHE A 10 5.53 -0.54 -8.84
N VAL A 11 6.59 -0.68 -9.65
CA VAL A 11 7.33 -1.94 -9.80
C VAL A 11 8.44 -1.99 -8.76
N ALA A 12 8.66 -3.17 -8.19
CA ALA A 12 9.79 -3.47 -7.32
C ALA A 12 10.43 -4.78 -7.75
N GLN A 13 11.74 -4.91 -7.57
CA GLN A 13 12.52 -6.07 -7.96
C GLN A 13 13.24 -6.64 -6.73
N SER A 14 13.26 -7.97 -6.61
CA SER A 14 14.05 -8.65 -5.58
C SER A 14 15.50 -8.87 -5.99
N ASP A 15 16.32 -9.30 -5.03
CA ASP A 15 17.73 -9.64 -5.29
C ASP A 15 17.90 -10.80 -6.30
N SER A 16 16.88 -11.64 -6.51
CA SER A 16 16.89 -12.72 -7.51
C SER A 16 16.50 -12.24 -8.93
N GLY A 17 16.16 -10.96 -9.08
CA GLY A 17 15.71 -10.37 -10.35
C GLY A 17 14.21 -10.52 -10.60
N GLN A 18 13.45 -11.12 -9.68
CA GLN A 18 12.00 -11.24 -9.80
C GLN A 18 11.32 -9.88 -9.61
N GLU A 19 10.45 -9.51 -10.54
CA GLU A 19 9.67 -8.29 -10.47
C GLU A 19 8.29 -8.51 -9.85
N TYR A 20 7.85 -7.52 -9.09
CA TYR A 20 6.55 -7.45 -8.44
C TYR A 20 5.94 -6.06 -8.69
N THR A 21 4.65 -6.03 -9.00
CA THR A 21 3.89 -4.78 -8.96
C THR A 21 3.26 -4.62 -7.58
N ILE A 22 3.64 -3.57 -6.86
CA ILE A 22 3.11 -3.21 -5.54
C ILE A 22 2.07 -2.12 -5.70
N VAL A 23 0.91 -2.33 -5.08
CA VAL A 23 -0.23 -1.40 -5.05
C VAL A 23 -0.40 -0.89 -3.63
N GLN A 24 -0.48 0.43 -3.48
CA GLN A 24 -0.69 1.12 -2.23
C GLN A 24 -2.17 1.49 -2.09
N TYR A 25 -2.75 1.13 -0.94
CA TYR A 25 -4.13 1.43 -0.60
C TYR A 25 -4.18 2.32 0.64
N GLN A 26 -5.14 3.24 0.65
CA GLN A 26 -5.45 4.11 1.78
C GLN A 26 -6.89 3.85 2.21
N GLU A 27 -7.08 3.54 3.48
CA GLU A 27 -8.39 3.63 4.12
C GLU A 27 -8.74 5.11 4.33
N PHE A 28 -9.97 5.49 4.03
CA PHE A 28 -10.56 6.78 4.36
C PHE A 28 -11.66 6.55 5.37
N ILE A 29 -11.51 7.18 6.54
CA ILE A 29 -12.42 7.05 7.67
C ILE A 29 -13.39 8.22 7.61
N ASP A 30 -14.67 7.91 7.76
CA ASP A 30 -15.73 8.91 7.91
C ASP A 30 -15.49 9.71 9.19
N ALA A 31 -15.35 11.02 9.03
CA ALA A 31 -15.10 11.99 10.08
C ALA A 31 -16.12 13.13 10.02
N GLY A 32 -17.33 12.85 9.53
CA GLY A 32 -18.41 13.82 9.39
C GLY A 32 -18.63 14.66 10.65
N ALA A 33 -18.67 15.97 10.46
CA ALA A 33 -18.88 16.98 11.50
C ALA A 33 -20.12 17.83 11.19
N ARG A 34 -20.52 18.69 12.13
CA ARG A 34 -21.72 19.53 11.98
C ARG A 34 -21.61 20.49 10.78
N ASP A 35 -20.41 20.97 10.50
CA ASP A 35 -20.05 21.90 9.44
C ASP A 35 -19.67 21.20 8.13
N ASP A 36 -19.16 19.98 8.19
CA ASP A 36 -18.95 19.11 7.03
C ASP A 36 -19.39 17.65 7.33
N PRO A 37 -20.67 17.32 7.06
CA PRO A 37 -21.20 15.98 7.33
C PRO A 37 -20.56 14.86 6.51
N ASN A 38 -19.79 15.19 5.45
CA ASN A 38 -19.16 14.20 4.56
C ASN A 38 -17.63 14.24 4.66
N ALA A 39 -17.07 14.86 5.70
CA ALA A 39 -15.64 14.90 5.91
C ALA A 39 -15.05 13.48 6.00
N GLU A 40 -13.92 13.25 5.32
CA GLU A 40 -13.15 12.02 5.41
C GLU A 40 -11.72 12.33 5.82
N VAL A 41 -11.13 11.47 6.64
CA VAL A 41 -9.71 11.57 7.01
C VAL A 41 -8.94 10.33 6.56
N PRO A 42 -7.68 10.47 6.12
CA PRO A 42 -6.83 9.32 5.81
C PRO A 42 -6.59 8.46 7.06
N GLY A 43 -6.99 7.21 6.99
CA GLY A 43 -6.75 6.16 7.98
C GLY A 43 -5.47 5.35 7.70
N LEU A 44 -5.57 4.03 7.82
CA LEU A 44 -4.42 3.14 7.64
C LEU A 44 -4.01 3.01 6.16
N LYS A 45 -2.70 3.01 5.93
CA LYS A 45 -2.12 2.59 4.65
C LYS A 45 -1.85 1.09 4.66
N SER A 46 -2.11 0.44 3.54
CA SER A 46 -1.72 -0.95 3.32
C SER A 46 -1.13 -1.12 1.93
N MET A 47 -0.30 -2.14 1.76
CA MET A 47 0.30 -2.46 0.47
C MET A 47 0.11 -3.94 0.16
N LYS A 48 -0.15 -4.23 -1.12
CA LYS A 48 -0.23 -5.59 -1.63
C LYS A 48 0.41 -5.69 -3.00
N THR A 49 0.86 -6.88 -3.36
CA THR A 49 1.16 -7.16 -4.78
C THR A 49 -0.14 -7.20 -5.58
N THR A 50 -0.05 -7.09 -6.91
CA THR A 50 -1.20 -7.31 -7.81
C THR A 50 -1.80 -8.72 -7.69
N THR A 51 -1.02 -9.68 -7.20
CA THR A 51 -1.47 -11.05 -6.86
C THR A 51 -2.10 -11.17 -5.47
N GLY A 52 -2.18 -10.07 -4.72
CA GLY A 52 -2.85 -10.01 -3.41
C GLY A 52 -1.97 -10.33 -2.20
N LEU A 53 -0.66 -10.54 -2.38
CA LEU A 53 0.25 -10.81 -1.26
C LEU A 53 0.48 -9.55 -0.43
N HIS A 54 0.43 -9.65 0.89
CA HIS A 54 0.68 -8.53 1.78
C HIS A 54 2.13 -8.05 1.71
N VAL A 55 2.31 -6.73 1.71
CA VAL A 55 3.62 -6.07 1.65
C VAL A 55 3.78 -5.14 2.85
N ASN A 56 4.90 -5.28 3.55
CA ASN A 56 5.31 -4.35 4.60
C ASN A 56 6.28 -3.31 4.04
N TYR A 57 6.12 -2.07 4.51
CA TYR A 57 7.06 -0.99 4.29
C TYR A 57 8.32 -1.20 5.16
N ILE A 58 9.51 -1.00 4.59
CA ILE A 58 10.76 -0.90 5.36
C ILE A 58 11.27 0.53 5.30
N ASP A 59 11.52 1.05 4.10
CA ASP A 59 11.97 2.42 3.82
C ASP A 59 11.46 2.90 2.45
N SER A 60 11.92 4.06 1.97
CA SER A 60 11.40 4.72 0.76
C SER A 60 11.41 3.83 -0.48
N ASP A 61 12.40 2.95 -0.55
CA ASP A 61 12.65 2.12 -1.73
C ASP A 61 12.63 0.63 -1.41
N THR A 62 12.58 0.23 -0.14
CA THR A 62 12.65 -1.16 0.29
C THR A 62 11.34 -1.65 0.92
N PHE A 63 10.89 -2.83 0.48
CA PHE A 63 9.63 -3.43 0.90
C PHE A 63 9.81 -4.92 1.16
N LYS A 64 8.97 -5.50 2.02
CA LYS A 64 8.98 -6.94 2.30
C LYS A 64 7.66 -7.59 1.93
N ILE A 65 7.69 -8.59 1.06
CA ILE A 65 6.54 -9.45 0.77
C ILE A 65 6.38 -10.41 1.95
N VAL A 66 5.31 -10.26 2.73
CA VAL A 66 5.14 -10.94 4.02
C VAL A 66 5.06 -12.46 3.87
N PRO A 67 4.26 -13.03 2.94
CA PRO A 67 4.14 -14.48 2.83
C PRO A 67 5.43 -15.20 2.40
N THR A 68 6.27 -14.56 1.59
CA THR A 68 7.52 -15.16 1.08
C THR A 68 8.74 -14.75 1.91
N GLY A 69 8.63 -13.68 2.70
CA GLY A 69 9.75 -13.08 3.42
C GLY A 69 10.70 -12.28 2.52
N GLU A 70 10.41 -12.18 1.22
CA GLU A 70 11.29 -11.59 0.21
C GLU A 70 11.36 -10.08 0.34
N VAL A 71 12.57 -9.55 0.25
CA VAL A 71 12.84 -8.11 0.25
C VAL A 71 12.98 -7.64 -1.19
N VAL A 72 12.23 -6.62 -1.56
CA VAL A 72 12.17 -6.06 -2.91
C VAL A 72 12.45 -4.58 -2.86
N ARG A 73 13.11 -4.07 -3.90
CA ARG A 73 13.45 -2.66 -4.05
C ARG A 73 12.67 -2.03 -5.19
N ARG A 74 12.13 -0.84 -4.98
CA ARG A 74 11.43 -0.09 -6.02
C ARG A 74 12.34 0.12 -7.23
N VAL A 75 11.79 -0.12 -8.41
CA VAL A 75 12.42 0.20 -9.68
C VAL A 75 11.86 1.54 -10.15
N GLY A 76 12.78 2.48 -10.42
CA GLY A 76 12.48 3.83 -10.91
C GLY A 76 12.25 3.85 -12.41
#